data_AF-A0A6A6M7B5-F1
#
_entry.id   AF-A0A6A6M7B5-F1
#
_cell.length_a   1.000
_cell.length_b   1.000
_cell.length_c   1.000
_cell.angle_alpha   90.00
_cell.angle_beta   90.00
_cell.angle_gamma   90.00
#
_symmetry.space_group_name_H-M   'P 1'
#
loop_
_entity.id
_entity.type
_entity.pdbx_description
1 polymer ?
#
loop_
_entity_poly.entity_id
_entity_poly.type
_entity_poly.pdbx_seq_one_letter_code
_entity_poly.pdbx_strand_id
1 'polypeptide(L)'
;MLVQVGQAPFEAASVDNMRRLAEHSGAPGHIYPLALLCHDIMPPPLQVEKEIGEKRVISFHGAGLSIAPEIGFSEIAAACENPEEAKKAYAQVLYDSVTEQYNVLKSAIHGKRGLEASSPTVSLSQPWN
;
A
#
# COMPACT_ATOMS: atom_id res chain seq x y z
N MET A 1 19.43 7.53 10.67
CA MET A 1 17.97 7.73 10.54
C MET A 1 17.31 6.39 10.84
N LEU A 2 16.45 6.31 11.86
CA LEU A 2 15.69 5.08 12.12
C LEU A 2 14.67 4.90 11.00
N VAL A 3 14.58 3.70 10.43
CA VAL A 3 13.54 3.37 9.45
C VAL A 3 12.23 3.17 10.20
N GLN A 4 11.23 4.02 9.91
CA GLN A 4 9.91 3.90 10.52
C GLN A 4 9.17 2.70 9.95
N VAL A 5 8.71 1.80 10.83
CA VAL A 5 7.91 0.64 10.46
C VAL A 5 6.45 1.09 10.34
N GLY A 6 6.06 1.50 9.14
CA GLY A 6 4.72 1.96 8.79
C GLY A 6 4.60 2.18 7.28
N GLN A 7 3.39 2.46 6.78
CA GLN A 7 3.20 2.80 5.38
C GLN A 7 3.87 4.14 5.08
N ALA A 8 4.92 4.12 4.26
CA ALA A 8 5.58 5.33 3.81
C ALA A 8 4.62 6.17 2.95
N PRO A 9 4.61 7.51 3.10
CA PRO A 9 3.71 8.37 2.36
C PRO A 9 3.95 8.23 0.85
N PHE A 10 2.86 8.27 0.08
CA PHE A 10 2.97 8.28 -1.37
C PHE A 10 3.50 9.62 -1.88
N GLU A 11 4.34 9.56 -2.91
CA GLU A 11 4.73 10.73 -3.67
C GLU A 11 3.73 10.94 -4.81
N ALA A 12 2.92 12.00 -4.72
CA ALA A 12 1.83 12.23 -5.66
C ALA A 12 2.27 12.34 -7.13
N ALA A 13 3.50 12.82 -7.40
CA ALA A 13 4.02 12.88 -8.77
C ALA A 13 4.29 11.48 -9.36
N SER A 14 4.83 10.54 -8.58
CA SER A 14 4.99 9.15 -9.02
C SER A 14 3.65 8.49 -9.33
N VAL A 15 2.64 8.69 -8.47
CA VAL A 15 1.28 8.16 -8.71
C VAL A 15 0.69 8.72 -10.00
N ASP A 16 0.78 10.05 -10.18
CA ASP A 16 0.28 10.71 -11.39
C ASP A 16 1.01 10.26 -12.65
N ASN A 17 2.34 10.09 -12.59
CA ASN A 17 3.11 9.58 -13.72
C ASN A 17 2.63 8.19 -14.16
N MET A 18 2.40 7.28 -13.21
CA MET A 18 1.88 5.94 -13.54
C MET A 18 0.49 5.97 -14.13
N ARG A 19 -0.40 6.82 -13.60
CA ARG A 19 -1.74 7.06 -14.17
C ARG A 19 -1.66 7.58 -15.61
N ARG A 20 -0.83 8.59 -15.86
CA ARG A 20 -0.67 9.16 -17.20
C ARG A 20 -0.11 8.15 -18.19
N LEU A 21 0.86 7.34 -17.77
CA LEU A 21 1.39 6.25 -18.59
C LEU A 21 0.29 5.24 -18.95
N ALA A 22 -0.55 4.85 -17.99
CA ALA A 22 -1.67 3.96 -18.22
C ALA A 22 -2.66 4.54 -19.24
N GLU A 23 -3.06 5.81 -19.09
CA GLU A 23 -3.99 6.51 -19.99
C GLU A 23 -3.46 6.68 -21.41
N HIS A 24 -2.15 6.90 -21.58
CA HIS A 24 -1.53 7.15 -22.89
C HIS A 24 -0.91 5.90 -23.51
N SER A 25 -1.13 4.72 -22.91
CA SER A 25 -0.56 3.44 -23.38
C SER A 25 -1.22 2.88 -24.65
N GLY A 26 -2.37 3.42 -25.06
CA GLY A 26 -3.17 2.91 -26.18
C GLY A 26 -4.04 1.71 -25.82
N ALA A 27 -3.99 1.24 -24.57
CA ALA A 27 -4.87 0.21 -24.01
C ALA A 27 -5.54 0.70 -22.72
N PRO A 28 -6.70 0.14 -22.31
CA PRO A 28 -7.28 0.43 -21.01
C PRO A 28 -6.32 0.08 -19.87
N GLY A 29 -6.10 1.04 -18.96
CA GLY A 29 -5.25 0.86 -17.79
C GLY A 29 -6.03 1.09 -16.50
N HIS A 30 -5.67 0.34 -15.46
CA HIS A 30 -6.39 0.31 -14.19
C HIS A 30 -5.39 0.44 -13.02
N ILE A 31 -5.78 1.16 -11.97
CA ILE A 31 -4.97 1.34 -10.77
C ILE A 31 -5.73 0.80 -9.56
N TYR A 32 -5.14 -0.20 -8.91
CA TYR A 32 -5.70 -0.85 -7.72
C TYR A 32 -4.80 -0.56 -6.50
N PRO A 33 -5.36 -0.06 -5.38
CA PRO A 33 -4.63 0.07 -4.13
C PRO A 33 -4.37 -1.32 -3.53
N LEU A 34 -3.10 -1.60 -3.27
CA LEU A 34 -2.63 -2.89 -2.74
C LEU A 34 -1.83 -2.67 -1.45
N ALA A 35 -2.13 -3.45 -0.42
CA ALA A 35 -1.42 -3.46 0.85
C ALA A 35 -0.65 -4.76 1.06
N LEU A 36 0.60 -4.65 1.52
CA LEU A 36 1.48 -5.77 1.84
C LEU A 36 2.03 -5.63 3.26
N LEU A 37 1.83 -6.66 4.09
CA LEU A 37 2.42 -6.79 5.41
C LEU A 37 3.36 -7.98 5.41
N CYS A 38 4.67 -7.72 5.39
CA CYS A 38 5.68 -8.78 5.41
C CYS A 38 7.02 -8.36 6.05
N HIS A 39 7.09 -7.18 6.69
CA HIS A 39 8.37 -6.64 7.15
C HIS A 39 9.03 -7.51 8.23
N ASP A 40 8.30 -8.32 9.00
CA ASP A 40 8.90 -9.19 10.02
C ASP A 40 9.75 -10.31 9.40
N ILE A 41 9.44 -10.75 8.18
CA ILE A 41 10.19 -11.80 7.48
C ILE A 41 11.61 -11.32 7.16
N MET A 42 11.74 -10.09 6.70
CA MET A 42 13.02 -9.47 6.35
C MET A 42 12.90 -7.95 6.54
N PRO A 43 13.07 -7.44 7.76
CA PRO A 43 12.87 -6.03 8.05
C PRO A 43 13.93 -5.18 7.36
N PRO A 44 13.62 -3.91 7.06
CA PRO A 44 14.64 -2.98 6.62
C PRO A 44 15.70 -2.81 7.73
N PRO A 45 16.96 -2.51 7.37
CA PRO A 45 17.99 -2.18 8.35
C PRO A 45 17.56 -1.03 9.25
N LEU A 46 17.86 -1.15 10.56
CA LEU A 46 17.53 -0.10 11.53
C LEU A 46 18.35 1.18 11.34
N GLN A 47 19.55 1.04 10.76
CA GLN A 47 20.47 2.12 10.46
C GLN A 47 21.09 1.87 9.07
N VAL A 48 21.21 2.95 8.29
CA VAL A 48 21.93 2.91 7.01
C VAL A 48 23.42 3.09 7.31
N GLU A 49 24.16 1.98 7.37
CA GLU A 49 25.63 1.99 7.48
C GLU A 49 26.23 1.89 6.08
N LYS A 50 26.90 2.95 5.62
CA LYS A 50 27.46 3.03 4.26
C LYS A 50 28.78 2.26 4.08
N GLU A 51 29.48 1.93 5.18
CA GLU A 51 30.87 1.45 5.13
C GLU A 51 31.03 -0.05 5.41
N ILE A 52 30.07 -0.68 6.09
CA ILE A 52 30.10 -2.09 6.48
C ILE A 52 28.73 -2.65 6.10
N GLY A 53 28.67 -3.54 5.12
CA GLY A 53 27.40 -4.00 4.54
C GLY A 53 26.32 -4.32 5.58
N GLU A 54 25.08 -3.94 5.29
CA GLU A 54 23.97 -3.98 6.25
C GLU A 54 23.65 -5.42 6.68
N LYS A 55 23.62 -5.68 7.99
CA LYS A 55 23.20 -6.97 8.55
C LYS A 55 21.72 -7.23 8.22
N ARG A 56 21.45 -8.25 7.42
CA ARG A 56 20.08 -8.72 7.15
C ARG A 56 19.65 -9.73 8.21
N VAL A 57 18.50 -9.48 8.82
CA VAL A 57 17.83 -10.42 9.72
C VAL A 57 16.70 -11.06 8.94
N ILE A 58 16.58 -12.38 9.02
CA ILE A 58 15.50 -13.16 8.39
C ILE A 58 14.75 -13.89 9.51
N SER A 59 13.42 -13.89 9.45
CA SER A 59 12.59 -14.59 10.43
C SER A 59 11.42 -15.33 9.78
N PHE A 60 10.87 -16.31 10.50
CA PHE A 60 9.61 -16.95 10.13
C PHE A 60 8.45 -16.16 10.75
N HIS A 61 7.59 -15.57 9.92
CA HIS A 61 6.46 -14.78 10.36
C HIS A 61 5.31 -14.85 9.35
N GLY A 62 4.07 -14.62 9.82
CA GLY A 62 2.92 -14.47 8.94
C GLY A 62 3.05 -13.24 8.03
N ALA A 63 2.58 -13.36 6.80
CA ALA A 63 2.47 -12.27 5.84
C ALA A 63 1.01 -12.07 5.39
N GLY A 64 0.68 -10.86 4.97
CA GLY A 64 -0.65 -10.48 4.51
C GLY A 64 -0.58 -9.70 3.20
N LEU A 65 -1.51 -9.99 2.30
CA LEU A 65 -1.70 -9.28 1.04
C LEU A 65 -3.19 -8.94 0.91
N SER A 66 -3.49 -7.72 0.52
CA SER A 66 -4.85 -7.26 0.24
C SER A 66 -4.84 -6.36 -0.99
N ILE A 67 -5.90 -6.47 -1.78
CA ILE A 67 -6.20 -5.57 -2.90
C ILE A 67 -7.64 -5.11 -2.76
N ALA A 68 -7.89 -3.82 -2.92
CA ALA A 68 -9.24 -3.24 -2.94
C ALA A 68 -9.63 -2.85 -4.38
N PRO A 69 -10.91 -2.52 -4.63
CA PRO A 69 -11.37 -2.14 -5.97
C PRO A 69 -10.58 -0.98 -6.59
N GLU A 70 -10.65 -0.89 -7.91
CA GLU A 70 -10.07 0.21 -8.68
C GLU A 70 -10.60 1.57 -8.19
N ILE A 71 -9.72 2.57 -8.18
CA ILE A 71 -10.10 3.96 -7.89
C ILE A 71 -9.90 4.79 -9.15
N GLY A 72 -11.01 5.28 -9.72
CA GLY A 72 -11.02 6.08 -10.93
C GLY A 72 -10.56 7.52 -10.68
N PHE A 73 -9.63 8.01 -11.48
CA PHE A 73 -9.14 9.39 -11.37
C PHE A 73 -10.24 10.43 -11.68
N SER A 74 -11.11 10.14 -12.65
CA SER A 74 -12.15 11.07 -13.11
C SER A 74 -13.13 11.45 -12.01
N GLU A 75 -13.51 10.49 -11.15
CA GLU A 75 -14.44 10.71 -10.04
C GLU A 75 -13.84 11.65 -8.99
N ILE A 76 -12.55 11.52 -8.71
CA ILE A 76 -11.83 12.38 -7.77
C ILE A 76 -11.59 13.76 -8.37
N ALA A 77 -11.13 13.82 -9.62
CA ALA A 77 -10.80 15.07 -10.30
C ALA A 77 -12.03 15.97 -10.50
N ALA A 78 -13.23 15.40 -10.65
CA ALA A 78 -14.48 16.15 -10.79
C ALA A 78 -14.84 16.97 -9.54
N ALA A 79 -14.31 16.61 -8.37
CA ALA A 79 -14.53 17.32 -7.11
C ALA A 79 -13.43 18.34 -6.77
N CYS A 80 -12.40 18.48 -7.60
CA CYS A 80 -11.26 19.36 -7.35
C CYS A 80 -11.31 20.62 -8.22
N GLU A 81 -10.76 21.73 -7.72
CA GLU A 81 -10.76 23.01 -8.42
C GLU A 81 -9.71 23.08 -9.54
N ASN A 82 -8.61 22.32 -9.38
CA ASN A 82 -7.49 22.36 -10.31
C ASN A 82 -6.72 21.02 -10.40
N PRO A 83 -5.89 20.82 -11.45
CA PRO A 83 -5.17 19.57 -11.65
C PRO A 83 -4.18 19.19 -10.56
N GLU A 84 -3.54 20.16 -9.89
CA GLU A 84 -2.57 19.87 -8.83
C GLU A 84 -3.25 19.37 -7.56
N GLU A 85 -4.44 19.91 -7.25
CA GLU A 85 -5.31 19.39 -6.21
C GLU A 85 -5.80 17.98 -6.53
N ALA A 86 -6.31 17.75 -7.74
CA ALA A 86 -6.78 16.43 -8.19
C ALA A 86 -5.69 15.35 -8.07
N LYS A 87 -4.46 15.68 -8.49
CA LYS A 87 -3.29 14.82 -8.35
C LYS A 87 -3.02 14.44 -6.89
N LYS A 88 -3.05 15.41 -5.97
CA LYS A 88 -2.81 15.15 -4.53
C LYS A 88 -3.95 14.36 -3.92
N ALA A 89 -5.20 14.72 -4.22
CA ALA A 89 -6.39 14.03 -3.75
C ALA A 89 -6.40 12.56 -4.20
N TYR A 90 -6.07 12.30 -5.46
CA TYR A 90 -6.00 10.94 -5.99
C TYR A 90 -4.96 10.08 -5.28
N ALA A 91 -3.74 10.62 -5.09
CA ALA A 91 -2.69 9.92 -4.35
C ALA A 91 -3.08 9.66 -2.89
N GLN A 92 -3.77 10.62 -2.26
CA GLN A 92 -4.24 10.49 -0.88
C GLN A 92 -5.30 9.40 -0.75
N VAL A 93 -6.30 9.36 -1.63
CA VAL A 93 -7.37 8.35 -1.59
C VAL A 93 -6.79 6.94 -1.78
N LEU A 94 -5.83 6.78 -2.70
CA LEU A 94 -5.11 5.51 -2.86
C LEU A 94 -4.33 5.13 -1.59
N TYR A 95 -3.61 6.07 -0.99
CA TYR A 95 -2.85 5.84 0.24
C TYR A 95 -3.76 5.47 1.42
N ASP A 96 -4.91 6.12 1.56
CA ASP A 96 -5.87 5.86 2.61
C ASP A 96 -6.45 4.44 2.47
N SER A 97 -6.79 4.02 1.24
CA SER A 97 -7.23 2.66 0.96
C SER A 97 -6.16 1.62 1.30
N VAL A 98 -4.89 1.86 0.90
CA VAL A 98 -3.77 0.97 1.26
C VAL A 98 -3.59 0.90 2.78
N THR A 99 -3.74 2.03 3.48
CA THR A 99 -3.61 2.11 4.93
C THR A 99 -4.73 1.36 5.66
N GLU A 100 -5.98 1.48 5.20
CA GLU A 100 -7.13 0.73 5.72
C GLU A 100 -6.90 -0.78 5.59
N GLN A 101 -6.55 -1.23 4.38
CA GLN A 101 -6.23 -2.62 4.09
C GLN A 101 -5.08 -3.13 4.97
N TYR A 102 -3.99 -2.36 5.07
CA TYR A 102 -2.84 -2.71 5.90
C TYR A 102 -3.20 -2.85 7.38
N ASN A 103 -4.09 -2.00 7.90
CA ASN A 103 -4.55 -2.08 9.29
C ASN A 103 -5.38 -3.34 9.55
N VAL A 104 -6.19 -3.78 8.59
CA VAL A 104 -6.90 -5.08 8.67
C VAL A 104 -5.90 -6.24 8.71
N LEU A 105 -4.92 -6.25 7.80
CA LEU A 105 -3.85 -7.27 7.79
C LEU A 105 -3.05 -7.28 9.10
N LYS A 106 -2.72 -6.10 9.62
CA LYS A 106 -2.02 -5.92 10.90
C LYS A 106 -2.85 -6.46 12.07
N SER A 107 -4.16 -6.19 12.09
CA SER A 107 -5.07 -6.73 13.10
C SER A 107 -5.17 -8.25 13.03
N ALA A 108 -5.20 -8.82 11.83
CA ALA A 108 -5.23 -10.27 11.62
C ALA A 108 -3.96 -10.95 12.15
N ILE A 109 -2.79 -10.42 11.78
CA ILE A 109 -1.48 -11.07 12.00
C ILE A 109 -0.90 -10.65 13.36
N HIS A 110 -0.62 -9.36 13.57
CA HIS A 110 -0.04 -8.87 14.83
C HIS A 110 -1.05 -8.82 15.96
N GLY A 111 -2.31 -8.49 15.64
CA GLY A 111 -3.43 -8.52 16.60
C GLY A 111 -3.96 -9.92 16.89
N LYS A 112 -3.47 -10.96 16.18
CA LYS A 112 -3.84 -12.37 16.35
C LYS A 112 -5.34 -12.66 16.18
N ARG A 113 -6.06 -11.82 15.42
CA ARG A 113 -7.50 -12.00 15.16
C ARG A 113 -7.80 -12.94 14.00
N GLY A 114 -6.80 -13.30 13.19
CA GLY A 114 -7.00 -14.17 12.03
C GLY A 114 -8.10 -13.63 11.10
N LEU A 115 -9.04 -14.49 10.69
CA LEU A 115 -10.15 -14.11 9.80
C LEU A 115 -11.16 -13.15 10.45
N GLU A 116 -11.24 -13.08 11.77
CA GLU A 116 -12.14 -12.16 12.48
C GLU A 116 -11.74 -10.69 12.32
N ALA A 117 -10.52 -10.42 11.84
CA ALA A 117 -10.08 -9.07 11.50
C ALA A 117 -10.78 -8.49 10.27
N SER A 118 -11.49 -9.31 9.49
CA SER A 118 -12.24 -8.84 8.31
C SER A 118 -13.17 -7.69 8.62
N SER A 119 -13.31 -6.81 7.63
CA SER A 119 -14.23 -5.67 7.61
C SER A 119 -15.21 -5.81 6.44
N PRO A 120 -16.24 -4.96 6.35
CA PRO A 120 -17.11 -4.92 5.18
C PRO A 120 -16.37 -4.67 3.85
N THR A 121 -15.19 -4.05 3.90
CA THR A 121 -14.35 -3.68 2.75
C THR A 121 -13.20 -4.66 2.50
N VAL A 122 -12.84 -5.51 3.47
CA VAL A 122 -11.70 -6.44 3.39
C VAL A 122 -12.09 -7.83 3.92
N SER A 123 -12.30 -8.77 2.99
CA SER A 123 -12.57 -10.18 3.30
C SER A 123 -11.29 -11.00 3.27
N LEU A 124 -10.87 -11.53 4.42
CA LEU A 124 -9.65 -12.30 4.55
C LEU A 124 -9.92 -13.79 4.27
N SER A 125 -8.93 -14.46 3.70
CA SER A 125 -8.92 -15.91 3.55
C SER A 125 -7.49 -16.43 3.59
N GLN A 126 -7.34 -17.74 3.76
CA GLN A 126 -6.05 -18.44 3.67
C GLN A 126 -6.19 -19.50 2.57
N PRO A 127 -6.08 -19.13 1.29
CA PRO A 127 -6.42 -19.99 0.15
C PRO A 127 -5.28 -20.96 -0.20
N TRP A 128 -4.68 -21.58 0.81
CA TRP A 128 -3.69 -22.64 0.68
C TRP A 128 -4.19 -23.87 1.43
N ASN A 129 -3.87 -25.05 0.88
CA ASN A 129 -4.23 -26.34 1.47
C ASN A 129 -3.26 -26.73 2.60
#